data_AF-A0A923QH92-F1
#
_entry.id   AF-A0A923QH92-F1
#
_cell.length_a   1.000
_cell.length_b   1.000
_cell.length_c   1.000
_cell.angle_alpha   90.00
_cell.angle_beta   90.00
_cell.angle_gamma   90.00
#
_symmetry.space_group_name_H-M   'P 1'
#
loop_
_entity.id
_entity.type
_entity.pdbx_description
1 polymer ?
#
loop_
_entity_poly.entity_id
_entity_poly.type
_entity_poly.pdbx_seq_one_letter_code
_entity_poly.pdbx_strand_id
1 'polypeptide(L)'
;LRECGALQKLLPEVARLWGVPQRAEYHPEVGTGVHLMMVLDMSAQLKAGLAVRFACLCHDLGKGTTPPEEWPKHIAHEIRSAKLLKGVCERLRVPVECRELADVVAREHGNVHRSEELNAAAVVRLLERCDAFRKPQRFAEILLACECDARGRLGMQDKAYTQRRRLLTCLEAAQSVATNLVAEEAQAKGLSGPKVGEMIQSARVRAVQKSLD
;
A
#
# COMPACT_ATOMS: atom_id res chain seq x y z
N LEU A 1 -26.22 0.16 -2.75
CA LEU A 1 -25.86 -1.28 -2.87
C LEU A 1 -26.17 -2.10 -1.62
N ARG A 2 -25.77 -1.65 -0.42
CA ARG A 2 -26.03 -2.41 0.83
C ARG A 2 -27.51 -2.42 1.21
N GLU A 3 -28.17 -1.26 1.20
CA GLU A 3 -29.59 -1.10 1.58
C GLU A 3 -30.54 -1.99 0.78
N CYS A 4 -30.26 -2.18 -0.52
CA CYS A 4 -31.05 -3.04 -1.40
C CYS A 4 -30.53 -4.49 -1.49
N GLY A 5 -29.58 -4.90 -0.64
CA GLY A 5 -29.03 -6.27 -0.60
C GLY A 5 -28.11 -6.65 -1.77
N ALA A 6 -28.03 -5.85 -2.83
CA ALA A 6 -27.22 -6.15 -4.02
C ALA A 6 -25.72 -6.33 -3.72
N LEU A 7 -25.19 -5.67 -2.70
CA LEU A 7 -23.77 -5.79 -2.30
C LEU A 7 -23.37 -7.24 -2.02
N GLN A 8 -24.24 -8.03 -1.38
CA GLN A 8 -23.95 -9.42 -1.04
C GLN A 8 -23.79 -10.32 -2.28
N LYS A 9 -24.41 -9.93 -3.40
CA LYS A 9 -24.34 -10.66 -4.67
C LYS A 9 -23.19 -10.16 -5.55
N LEU A 10 -23.00 -8.85 -5.61
CA LEU A 10 -22.03 -8.21 -6.50
C LEU A 10 -20.61 -8.18 -5.92
N LEU A 11 -20.47 -7.97 -4.61
CA LEU A 11 -19.16 -7.85 -3.95
C LEU A 11 -19.23 -8.42 -2.53
N PRO A 12 -19.45 -9.76 -2.40
CA PRO A 12 -19.56 -10.42 -1.10
C PRO A 12 -18.36 -10.21 -0.19
N GLU A 13 -17.16 -9.99 -0.75
CA GLU A 13 -15.93 -9.72 -0.03
C GLU A 13 -16.02 -8.40 0.75
N VAL A 14 -16.64 -7.37 0.16
CA VAL A 14 -16.92 -6.10 0.85
C VAL A 14 -18.10 -6.22 1.80
N ALA A 15 -19.13 -7.00 1.45
CA ALA A 15 -20.27 -7.24 2.33
C ALA A 15 -19.85 -7.83 3.69
N ARG A 16 -18.84 -8.71 3.69
CA ARG A 16 -18.30 -9.36 4.90
C ARG A 16 -17.56 -8.43 5.86
N LEU A 17 -17.24 -7.20 5.48
CA LEU A 17 -16.55 -6.25 6.36
C LEU A 17 -17.49 -5.62 7.39
N TRP A 18 -18.80 -5.68 7.17
CA TRP A 18 -19.79 -5.17 8.10
C TRP A 18 -19.90 -6.07 9.33
N GLY A 19 -19.79 -5.47 10.52
CA GLY A 19 -19.79 -6.20 11.80
C GLY A 19 -18.42 -6.73 12.23
N VAL A 20 -17.37 -6.55 11.42
CA VAL A 20 -16.00 -6.95 11.78
C VAL A 20 -15.33 -5.83 12.58
N PRO A 21 -15.00 -6.03 13.87
CA PRO A 21 -14.44 -5.00 14.74
C PRO A 21 -12.93 -4.87 14.56
N GLN A 22 -12.44 -3.65 14.69
CA GLN A 22 -11.03 -3.29 14.64
C GLN A 22 -10.57 -2.74 16.00
N ARG A 23 -9.25 -2.61 16.18
CA ARG A 23 -8.68 -2.00 17.39
C ARG A 23 -9.02 -0.50 17.46
N ALA A 24 -9.81 -0.11 18.46
CA ALA A 24 -10.26 1.27 18.66
C ALA A 24 -9.11 2.30 18.75
N GLU A 25 -7.94 1.89 19.26
CA GLU A 25 -6.72 2.72 19.31
C GLU A 25 -6.29 3.25 17.94
N TYR A 26 -6.44 2.43 16.89
CA TYR A 26 -6.05 2.80 15.52
C TYR A 26 -7.24 3.14 14.63
N HIS A 27 -8.42 2.62 14.97
CA HIS A 27 -9.68 2.73 14.23
C HIS A 27 -10.79 3.12 15.20
N PRO A 28 -10.93 4.41 15.56
CA PRO A 28 -11.89 4.85 16.56
C PRO A 28 -13.36 4.57 16.18
N GLU A 29 -13.64 4.41 14.89
CA GLU A 29 -14.93 3.97 14.36
C GLU A 29 -15.25 2.50 14.62
N VAL A 30 -14.25 1.70 15.02
CA VAL A 30 -14.28 0.25 15.30
C VAL A 30 -14.69 -0.63 14.11
N GLY A 31 -15.78 -0.35 13.42
CA GLY A 31 -16.30 -1.21 12.36
C GLY A 31 -15.50 -1.13 11.06
N THR A 32 -15.00 -2.27 10.56
CA THR A 32 -14.24 -2.35 9.30
C THR A 32 -15.06 -1.85 8.10
N GLY A 33 -16.34 -2.19 8.02
CA GLY A 33 -17.23 -1.68 6.98
C GLY A 33 -17.49 -0.16 7.07
N VAL A 34 -17.50 0.41 8.29
CA VAL A 34 -17.63 1.86 8.51
C VAL A 34 -16.36 2.56 8.06
N HIS A 35 -15.20 2.06 8.50
CA HIS A 35 -13.87 2.51 8.05
C HIS A 35 -13.80 2.57 6.53
N LEU A 36 -14.15 1.48 5.84
CA LEU A 36 -14.12 1.43 4.38
C LEU A 36 -14.90 2.57 3.72
N MET A 37 -16.09 2.91 4.23
CA MET A 37 -16.89 4.01 3.67
C MET A 37 -16.19 5.36 3.87
N MET A 38 -15.59 5.58 5.04
CA MET A 38 -14.84 6.80 5.34
C MET A 38 -13.58 6.92 4.46
N VAL A 39 -12.89 5.81 4.18
CA VAL A 39 -11.76 5.78 3.22
C VAL A 39 -12.23 6.14 1.81
N LEU A 40 -13.38 5.63 1.36
CA LEU A 40 -13.94 5.97 0.05
C LEU A 40 -14.36 7.44 -0.04
N ASP A 41 -14.98 7.99 1.01
CA ASP A 41 -15.31 9.41 1.09
C ASP A 41 -14.05 10.28 1.04
N MET A 42 -13.01 9.91 1.78
CA MET A 42 -11.70 10.59 1.73
C MET A 42 -11.08 10.52 0.33
N SER A 43 -11.15 9.37 -0.34
CA SER A 43 -10.66 9.25 -1.72
C SER A 43 -11.41 10.16 -2.71
N ALA A 44 -12.70 10.41 -2.47
CA ALA A 44 -13.47 11.35 -3.26
C ALA A 44 -13.08 12.81 -2.96
N GLN A 45 -12.90 13.15 -1.67
CA GLN A 45 -12.46 14.49 -1.24
C GLN A 45 -11.08 14.85 -1.81
N LEU A 46 -10.14 13.89 -1.81
CA LEU A 46 -8.81 14.06 -2.40
C LEU A 46 -8.79 13.94 -3.93
N LYS A 47 -9.97 13.84 -4.57
CA LYS A 47 -10.15 13.73 -6.03
C LYS A 47 -9.31 12.59 -6.65
N ALA A 48 -9.18 11.49 -5.91
CA ALA A 48 -8.39 10.36 -6.36
C ALA A 48 -8.98 9.72 -7.64
N GLY A 49 -8.10 9.25 -8.52
CA GLY A 49 -8.47 8.55 -9.74
C GLY A 49 -9.08 7.17 -9.48
N LEU A 50 -9.64 6.54 -10.52
CA LEU A 50 -10.36 5.27 -10.41
C LEU A 50 -9.49 4.15 -9.80
N ALA A 51 -8.23 4.04 -10.20
CA ALA A 51 -7.32 3.00 -9.70
C ALA A 51 -7.09 3.13 -8.18
N VAL A 52 -6.92 4.35 -7.68
CA VAL A 52 -6.77 4.63 -6.24
C VAL A 52 -8.06 4.31 -5.49
N ARG A 53 -9.22 4.75 -5.98
CA ARG A 53 -10.52 4.44 -5.35
C ARG A 53 -10.78 2.93 -5.28
N PHE A 54 -10.42 2.20 -6.34
CA PHE A 54 -10.53 0.74 -6.36
C PHE A 54 -9.56 0.08 -5.36
N ALA A 55 -8.34 0.59 -5.21
CA ALA A 55 -7.42 0.10 -4.19
C ALA A 55 -7.92 0.39 -2.77
N CYS A 56 -8.46 1.58 -2.51
CA CYS A 56 -9.16 1.91 -1.27
C CYS A 56 -10.30 0.93 -0.97
N LEU A 57 -11.11 0.58 -1.98
CA LEU A 57 -12.19 -0.39 -1.84
C LEU A 57 -11.70 -1.78 -1.40
N CYS A 58 -10.50 -2.18 -1.83
CA CYS A 58 -10.00 -3.54 -1.71
C CYS A 58 -8.89 -3.77 -0.69
N HIS A 59 -8.32 -2.73 -0.07
CA HIS A 59 -7.13 -2.86 0.77
C HIS A 59 -7.30 -3.86 1.92
N ASP A 60 -8.50 -3.91 2.52
CA ASP A 60 -8.80 -4.63 3.76
C ASP A 60 -9.76 -5.81 3.63
N LEU A 61 -10.01 -6.32 2.41
CA LEU A 61 -10.92 -7.45 2.19
C LEU A 61 -10.62 -8.67 3.08
N GLY A 62 -9.34 -8.91 3.39
CA GLY A 62 -8.86 -10.00 4.21
C GLY A 62 -9.27 -9.95 5.68
N LYS A 63 -9.73 -8.79 6.19
CA LYS A 63 -10.34 -8.67 7.53
C LYS A 63 -11.70 -9.35 7.59
N GLY A 64 -12.47 -9.30 6.50
CA GLY A 64 -13.80 -9.92 6.36
C GLY A 64 -13.80 -11.45 6.39
N THR A 65 -12.62 -12.08 6.36
CA THR A 65 -12.45 -13.53 6.50
C THR A 65 -11.54 -13.92 7.66
N THR A 66 -11.23 -13.00 8.58
CA THR A 66 -10.54 -13.34 9.82
C THR A 66 -11.48 -14.09 10.76
N PRO A 67 -11.08 -15.24 11.32
CA PRO A 67 -11.87 -15.94 12.33
C PRO A 67 -12.17 -15.03 13.55
N PRO A 68 -13.39 -15.07 14.13
CA PRO A 68 -13.74 -14.21 15.26
C PRO A 68 -12.81 -14.32 16.48
N GLU A 69 -12.23 -15.49 16.73
CA GLU A 69 -11.24 -15.75 17.78
C GLU A 69 -9.92 -14.99 17.59
N GLU A 70 -9.64 -14.50 16.38
CA GLU A 70 -8.47 -13.69 16.05
C GLU A 70 -8.79 -12.18 15.98
N TRP A 71 -10.04 -11.78 16.20
CA TRP A 71 -10.42 -10.38 16.26
C TRP A 71 -9.87 -9.72 17.54
N PRO A 72 -9.57 -8.41 17.51
CA PRO A 72 -9.56 -7.50 16.36
C PRO A 72 -8.16 -7.36 15.73
N LYS A 73 -7.28 -8.37 15.87
CA LYS A 73 -5.88 -8.27 15.42
C LYS A 73 -5.74 -8.44 13.91
N HIS A 74 -6.57 -9.29 13.31
CA HIS A 74 -6.56 -9.56 11.86
C HIS A 74 -5.18 -9.92 11.32
N ILE A 75 -4.50 -10.87 11.98
CA ILE A 75 -3.15 -11.30 11.61
C ILE A 75 -3.15 -11.73 10.13
N ALA A 76 -2.16 -11.26 9.37
CA ALA A 76 -1.96 -11.56 7.95
C ALA A 76 -3.15 -11.19 7.02
N HIS A 77 -3.99 -10.22 7.40
CA HIS A 77 -5.09 -9.78 6.54
C HIS A 77 -4.60 -9.20 5.21
N GLU A 78 -3.43 -8.56 5.14
CA GLU A 78 -2.87 -8.01 3.90
C GLU A 78 -2.70 -9.10 2.81
N ILE A 79 -2.12 -10.24 3.17
CA ILE A 79 -1.93 -11.39 2.27
C ILE A 79 -3.29 -11.98 1.89
N ARG A 80 -4.25 -12.05 2.83
CA ARG A 80 -5.61 -12.51 2.52
C ARG A 80 -6.34 -11.55 1.59
N SER A 81 -6.23 -10.23 1.78
CA SER A 81 -6.78 -9.19 0.91
C SER A 81 -6.27 -9.37 -0.52
N ALA A 82 -4.96 -9.52 -0.69
CA ALA A 82 -4.36 -9.73 -2.01
C ALA A 82 -4.84 -11.04 -2.68
N LYS A 83 -5.07 -12.11 -1.92
CA LYS A 83 -5.65 -13.36 -2.44
C LYS A 83 -7.10 -13.17 -2.89
N LEU A 84 -7.94 -12.55 -2.06
CA LEU A 84 -9.35 -12.29 -2.37
C LEU A 84 -9.50 -11.36 -3.59
N LEU A 85 -8.65 -10.33 -3.67
CA LEU A 85 -8.63 -9.36 -4.76
C LEU A 85 -8.51 -10.02 -6.13
N LYS A 86 -7.75 -11.12 -6.26
CA LYS A 86 -7.62 -11.85 -7.54
C LYS A 86 -8.97 -12.31 -8.06
N GLY A 87 -9.77 -12.96 -7.20
CA GLY A 87 -11.11 -13.43 -7.55
C GLY A 87 -12.08 -12.28 -7.86
N VAL A 88 -12.00 -11.18 -7.12
CA VAL A 88 -12.77 -9.96 -7.40
C VAL A 88 -12.44 -9.41 -8.79
N CYS A 89 -11.15 -9.27 -9.09
CA CYS A 89 -10.68 -8.68 -10.35
C CYS A 89 -11.03 -9.54 -11.56
N GLU A 90 -10.93 -10.86 -11.43
CA GLU A 90 -11.32 -11.80 -12.48
C GLU A 90 -12.83 -11.76 -12.74
N ARG A 91 -13.64 -11.88 -11.68
CA ARG A 91 -15.10 -11.90 -11.77
C ARG A 91 -15.67 -10.60 -12.33
N LEU A 92 -15.09 -9.45 -11.96
CA LEU A 92 -15.55 -8.14 -12.41
C LEU A 92 -14.81 -7.62 -13.65
N ARG A 93 -13.85 -8.37 -14.20
CA ARG A 93 -13.00 -7.96 -15.34
C ARG A 93 -12.38 -6.57 -15.12
N VAL A 94 -11.81 -6.37 -13.95
CA VAL A 94 -11.24 -5.07 -13.52
C VAL A 94 -10.07 -4.68 -14.43
N PRO A 95 -9.97 -3.40 -14.86
CA PRO A 95 -8.84 -2.92 -15.65
C PRO A 95 -7.49 -3.24 -14.99
N VAL A 96 -6.48 -3.56 -15.82
CA VAL A 96 -5.16 -4.01 -15.35
C VAL A 96 -4.53 -3.01 -14.39
N GLU A 97 -4.62 -1.71 -14.69
CA GLU A 97 -4.07 -0.63 -13.85
C GLU A 97 -4.69 -0.62 -12.44
N CYS A 98 -6.02 -0.72 -12.34
CA CYS A 98 -6.73 -0.78 -11.06
C CYS A 98 -6.34 -2.03 -10.27
N ARG A 99 -6.29 -3.18 -10.95
CA ARG A 99 -5.89 -4.46 -10.34
C ARG A 99 -4.46 -4.41 -9.79
N GLU A 100 -3.50 -3.94 -10.59
CA GLU A 100 -2.09 -3.87 -10.19
C GLU A 100 -1.87 -2.92 -9.01
N LEU A 101 -2.53 -1.76 -9.02
CA LEU A 101 -2.42 -0.80 -7.91
C LEU A 101 -3.04 -1.37 -6.62
N ALA A 102 -4.27 -1.90 -6.70
CA ALA A 102 -4.95 -2.51 -5.57
C ALA A 102 -4.18 -3.68 -4.96
N ASP A 103 -3.52 -4.49 -5.79
CA ASP A 103 -2.74 -5.64 -5.35
C ASP A 103 -1.48 -5.24 -4.56
N VAL A 104 -0.83 -4.14 -4.92
CA VAL A 104 0.28 -3.58 -4.14
C VAL A 104 -0.25 -2.97 -2.83
N VAL A 105 -1.31 -2.15 -2.88
CA VAL A 105 -1.88 -1.52 -1.68
C VAL A 105 -2.35 -2.58 -0.68
N ALA A 106 -3.05 -3.62 -1.12
CA ALA A 106 -3.50 -4.71 -0.26
C ALA A 106 -2.35 -5.39 0.49
N ARG A 107 -1.19 -5.58 -0.16
CA ARG A 107 -0.01 -6.21 0.46
C ARG A 107 0.82 -5.28 1.34
N GLU A 108 0.91 -4.00 0.99
CA GLU A 108 1.97 -3.13 1.51
C GLU A 108 1.45 -1.92 2.30
N HIS A 109 0.14 -1.63 2.34
CA HIS A 109 -0.37 -0.44 3.04
C HIS A 109 0.08 -0.40 4.52
N GLY A 110 0.11 -1.54 5.22
CA GLY A 110 0.64 -1.63 6.58
C GLY A 110 2.13 -1.25 6.69
N ASN A 111 2.95 -1.60 5.71
CA ASN A 111 4.37 -1.22 5.65
C ASN A 111 4.56 0.26 5.26
N VAL A 112 3.66 0.83 4.46
CA VAL A 112 3.63 2.26 4.17
C VAL A 112 3.29 3.05 5.43
N HIS A 113 2.27 2.64 6.19
CA HIS A 113 1.88 3.29 7.46
C HIS A 113 3.02 3.28 8.48
N ARG A 114 3.70 2.15 8.64
CA ARG A 114 4.85 2.01 9.55
C ARG A 114 6.18 2.50 8.96
N SER A 115 6.16 3.19 7.81
CA SER A 115 7.39 3.51 7.10
C SER A 115 8.38 4.36 7.88
N GLU A 116 7.90 5.16 8.85
CA GLU A 116 8.74 5.96 9.76
C GLU A 116 9.59 5.11 10.70
N GLU A 117 9.17 3.88 11.00
CA GLU A 117 9.91 2.90 11.83
C GLU A 117 10.97 2.14 11.01
N LEU A 118 10.94 2.27 9.67
CA LEU A 118 11.82 1.51 8.78
C LEU A 118 13.16 2.22 8.58
N ASN A 119 14.26 1.48 8.77
CA ASN A 119 15.59 1.91 8.36
C ASN A 119 15.74 2.03 6.83
N ALA A 120 16.79 2.70 6.36
CA ALA A 120 17.00 2.95 4.94
C ALA A 120 16.98 1.67 4.07
N ALA A 121 17.56 0.57 4.57
CA ALA A 121 17.55 -0.70 3.86
C ALA A 121 16.13 -1.29 3.71
N ALA A 122 15.31 -1.20 4.76
CA ALA A 122 13.92 -1.61 4.73
C ALA A 122 13.06 -0.71 3.84
N VAL A 123 13.32 0.60 3.81
CA VAL A 123 12.67 1.55 2.88
C VAL A 123 12.99 1.19 1.44
N VAL A 124 14.27 0.94 1.08
CA VAL A 124 14.63 0.53 -0.29
C VAL A 124 13.93 -0.77 -0.67
N ARG A 125 13.88 -1.77 0.21
CA ARG A 125 13.11 -3.00 -0.05
C ARG A 125 11.61 -2.76 -0.24
N LEU A 126 11.02 -1.80 0.48
CA LEU A 126 9.62 -1.41 0.26
C LEU A 126 9.44 -0.78 -1.12
N LEU A 127 10.32 0.15 -1.52
CA LEU A 127 10.32 0.74 -2.87
C LEU A 127 10.43 -0.32 -3.97
N GLU A 128 11.27 -1.34 -3.78
CA GLU A 128 11.41 -2.48 -4.69
C GLU A 128 10.13 -3.31 -4.78
N ARG A 129 9.51 -3.69 -3.65
CA ARG A 129 8.25 -4.45 -3.64
C ARG A 129 7.07 -3.68 -4.22
N CYS A 130 7.08 -2.34 -4.12
CA CYS A 130 6.12 -1.48 -4.80
C CYS A 130 6.45 -1.21 -6.28
N ASP A 131 7.62 -1.67 -6.77
CA ASP A 131 8.12 -1.43 -8.12
C ASP A 131 8.22 0.07 -8.45
N ALA A 132 8.57 0.86 -7.43
CA ALA A 132 8.58 2.32 -7.45
C ALA A 132 9.66 2.89 -8.39
N PHE A 133 10.79 2.18 -8.56
CA PHE A 133 11.86 2.62 -9.46
C PHE A 133 11.45 2.65 -10.92
N ARG A 134 10.62 1.68 -11.34
CA ARG A 134 10.16 1.54 -12.73
C ARG A 134 8.85 2.26 -12.97
N LYS A 135 7.98 2.36 -11.96
CA LYS A 135 6.66 3.00 -12.04
C LYS A 135 6.47 4.04 -10.93
N PRO A 136 7.25 5.14 -10.92
CA PRO A 136 7.21 6.14 -9.84
C PRO A 136 5.86 6.85 -9.73
N GLN A 137 5.16 7.07 -10.85
CA GLN A 137 3.81 7.65 -10.83
C GLN A 137 2.80 6.72 -10.12
N ARG A 138 2.83 5.41 -10.40
CA ARG A 138 1.99 4.41 -9.69
C ARG A 138 2.34 4.36 -8.20
N PHE A 139 3.60 4.55 -7.83
CA PHE A 139 3.99 4.65 -6.42
C PHE A 139 3.35 5.85 -5.73
N ALA A 140 3.33 7.02 -6.38
CA ALA A 140 2.62 8.19 -5.85
C ALA A 140 1.12 7.93 -5.64
N GLU A 141 0.49 7.14 -6.51
CA GLU A 141 -0.91 6.73 -6.37
C GLU A 141 -1.12 5.69 -5.25
N ILE A 142 -0.20 4.74 -5.07
CA ILE A 142 -0.19 3.82 -3.91
C ILE A 142 -0.16 4.63 -2.61
N LEU A 143 0.70 5.65 -2.52
CA LEU A 143 0.79 6.51 -1.35
C LEU A 143 -0.48 7.36 -1.15
N LEU A 144 -1.14 7.80 -2.23
CA LEU A 144 -2.43 8.48 -2.14
C LEU A 144 -3.52 7.53 -1.60
N ALA A 145 -3.55 6.26 -2.01
CA ALA A 145 -4.48 5.27 -1.45
C ALA A 145 -4.25 5.06 0.06
N CYS A 146 -2.99 4.99 0.49
CA CYS A 146 -2.63 4.86 1.90
C CYS A 146 -2.98 6.13 2.71
N GLU A 147 -2.84 7.32 2.11
CA GLU A 147 -3.31 8.57 2.71
C GLU A 147 -4.82 8.56 2.91
N CYS A 148 -5.58 8.07 1.93
CA CYS A 148 -7.04 7.92 2.06
C CYS A 148 -7.40 6.96 3.21
N ASP A 149 -6.66 5.85 3.37
CA ASP A 149 -6.86 4.90 4.47
C ASP A 149 -6.56 5.53 5.84
N ALA A 150 -5.44 6.26 5.97
CA ALA A 150 -5.06 6.90 7.23
C ALA A 150 -6.02 8.03 7.64
N ARG A 151 -6.43 8.87 6.68
CA ARG A 151 -7.34 10.01 6.92
C ARG A 151 -8.81 9.60 6.92
N GLY A 152 -9.15 8.45 6.35
CA GLY A 152 -10.48 7.84 6.39
C GLY A 152 -10.84 7.20 7.74
N ARG A 153 -10.34 7.74 8.86
CA ARG A 153 -10.61 7.27 10.22
C ARG A 153 -11.27 8.37 11.03
N LEU A 154 -12.09 7.98 12.00
CA LEU A 154 -12.84 8.95 12.80
C LEU A 154 -11.89 9.86 13.60
N GLY A 155 -12.02 11.17 13.37
CA GLY A 155 -11.21 12.21 14.02
C GLY A 155 -9.82 12.43 13.41
N MET A 156 -9.50 11.74 12.31
CA MET A 156 -8.18 11.81 11.65
C MET A 156 -8.23 12.45 10.26
N GLN A 157 -9.39 12.98 9.84
CA GLN A 157 -9.64 13.45 8.47
C GLN A 157 -8.71 14.59 8.03
N ASP A 158 -8.31 15.45 8.98
CA ASP A 158 -7.43 16.59 8.74
C ASP A 158 -5.98 16.33 9.17
N LYS A 159 -5.68 15.13 9.70
CA LYS A 159 -4.34 14.79 10.14
C LYS A 159 -3.41 14.65 8.94
N ALA A 160 -2.26 15.31 8.99
CA ALA A 160 -1.24 15.17 7.97
C ALA A 160 -0.72 13.72 7.88
N TYR A 161 -0.58 13.22 6.65
CA TYR A 161 0.00 11.90 6.38
C TYR A 161 1.44 12.06 5.89
N THR A 162 2.38 12.11 6.85
CA THR A 162 3.81 12.40 6.63
C THR A 162 4.54 11.33 5.82
N GLN A 163 4.06 10.09 5.89
CA GLN A 163 4.61 8.91 5.21
C GLN A 163 4.69 9.11 3.69
N ARG A 164 3.69 9.77 3.10
CA ARG A 164 3.66 10.06 1.66
C ARG A 164 4.84 10.92 1.23
N ARG A 165 5.04 12.06 1.89
CA ARG A 165 6.16 12.96 1.60
C ARG A 165 7.50 12.26 1.84
N ARG A 166 7.64 11.60 3.00
CA ARG A 166 8.86 10.87 3.37
C ARG A 166 9.26 9.86 2.30
N LEU A 167 8.34 8.99 1.88
CA LEU A 167 8.65 7.93 0.92
C LEU A 167 8.91 8.45 -0.51
N LEU A 168 8.29 9.56 -0.92
CA LEU A 168 8.62 10.23 -2.18
C LEU A 168 10.05 10.80 -2.15
N THR A 169 10.44 11.46 -1.06
CA THR A 169 11.82 11.95 -0.89
C THR A 169 12.84 10.80 -0.89
N CYS A 170 12.53 9.68 -0.24
CA CYS A 170 13.39 8.49 -0.30
C CYS A 170 13.49 7.90 -1.71
N LEU A 171 12.38 7.89 -2.47
CA LEU A 171 12.39 7.43 -3.86
C LEU A 171 13.28 8.33 -4.73
N GLU A 172 13.15 9.65 -4.60
CA GLU A 172 13.99 10.62 -5.32
C GLU A 172 15.48 10.41 -5.01
N ALA A 173 15.85 10.26 -3.72
CA ALA A 173 17.22 9.99 -3.30
C ALA A 173 17.75 8.65 -3.86
N ALA A 174 16.92 7.61 -3.88
CA ALA A 174 17.32 6.33 -4.45
C ALA A 174 17.41 6.36 -6.00
N GLN A 175 16.61 7.19 -6.66
CA GLN A 175 16.65 7.40 -8.11
C GLN A 175 17.84 8.27 -8.55
N SER A 176 18.38 9.12 -7.68
CA SER A 176 19.55 9.95 -7.98
C SER A 176 20.87 9.16 -8.04
N VAL A 177 20.85 7.87 -7.68
CA VAL A 177 22.03 7.00 -7.80
C VAL A 177 22.35 6.76 -9.28
N ALA A 178 23.55 7.16 -9.70
CA ALA A 178 24.09 6.88 -11.04
C ALA A 178 24.40 5.39 -11.19
N THR A 179 23.37 4.58 -11.49
CA THR A 179 23.49 3.12 -11.52
C THR A 179 24.43 2.61 -12.61
N ASN A 180 24.62 3.38 -13.68
CA ASN A 180 25.62 3.10 -14.72
C ASN A 180 27.04 3.14 -14.16
N LEU A 181 27.39 4.16 -13.38
CA LEU A 181 28.72 4.28 -12.76
C LEU A 181 28.96 3.16 -11.75
N VAL A 182 27.94 2.80 -10.96
CA VAL A 182 28.03 1.66 -10.03
C VAL A 182 28.24 0.35 -10.78
N ALA A 183 27.58 0.18 -11.94
CA ALA A 183 27.75 -1.00 -12.77
C ALA A 183 29.14 -1.07 -13.43
N GLU A 184 29.67 0.05 -13.92
CA GLU A 184 31.03 0.17 -14.45
C GLU A 184 32.08 -0.18 -13.37
N GLU A 185 31.92 0.35 -12.15
CA GLU A 185 32.79 0.01 -11.01
C GLU A 185 32.72 -1.48 -10.67
N ALA A 186 31.52 -2.07 -10.70
CA ALA A 186 31.34 -3.50 -10.46
C ALA A 186 32.04 -4.35 -11.52
N GLN A 187 31.91 -3.99 -12.80
CA GLN A 187 32.59 -4.67 -13.91
C GLN A 187 34.10 -4.55 -13.82
N ALA A 188 34.63 -3.38 -13.45
CA ALA A 188 36.07 -3.17 -13.23
C ALA A 188 36.62 -4.06 -12.09
N LYS A 189 35.77 -4.43 -11.12
CA LYS A 189 36.08 -5.40 -10.05
C LYS A 189 35.84 -6.87 -10.46
N GLY A 190 35.55 -7.14 -11.73
CA GLY A 190 35.24 -8.47 -12.23
C GLY A 190 33.90 -9.03 -11.74
N LEU A 191 33.01 -8.18 -11.24
CA LEU A 191 31.69 -8.57 -10.75
C LEU A 191 30.65 -8.50 -11.87
N SER A 192 29.68 -9.42 -11.86
CA SER A 192 28.63 -9.50 -12.87
C SER A 192 27.31 -10.00 -12.29
N GLY A 193 26.23 -9.78 -13.05
CA GLY A 193 24.89 -10.28 -12.72
C GLY A 193 24.40 -9.84 -11.34
N PRO A 194 24.00 -10.76 -10.45
CA PRO A 194 23.44 -10.44 -9.13
C PRO A 194 24.30 -9.49 -8.29
N LYS A 195 25.63 -9.61 -8.36
CA LYS A 195 26.55 -8.77 -7.58
C LYS A 195 26.51 -7.29 -7.98
N VAL A 196 26.23 -7.00 -9.24
CA VAL A 196 26.00 -5.62 -9.71
C VAL A 196 24.71 -5.07 -9.09
N GLY A 197 23.66 -5.89 -9.04
CA GLY A 197 22.39 -5.54 -8.38
C GLY A 197 22.56 -5.24 -6.89
N GLU A 198 23.35 -6.04 -6.17
CA GLU A 198 23.68 -5.82 -4.76
C GLU A 198 24.44 -4.51 -4.53
N MET A 199 25.38 -4.16 -5.42
CA MET A 199 26.09 -2.88 -5.36
C MET A 199 25.17 -1.69 -5.61
N ILE A 200 24.28 -1.79 -6.62
CA ILE A 200 23.28 -0.76 -6.90
C ILE A 200 22.32 -0.60 -5.71
N GLN A 201 21.84 -1.70 -5.15
CA GLN A 201 20.98 -1.68 -3.97
C GLN A 201 21.69 -1.00 -2.79
N SER A 202 22.95 -1.38 -2.52
CA SER A 202 23.76 -0.79 -1.45
C SER A 202 23.96 0.71 -1.65
N ALA A 203 24.18 1.16 -2.89
CA ALA A 203 24.30 2.58 -3.22
C ALA A 203 22.97 3.33 -2.96
N ARG A 204 21.83 2.75 -3.33
CA ARG A 204 20.50 3.29 -3.02
C ARG A 204 20.24 3.39 -1.52
N VAL A 205 20.61 2.37 -0.76
CA VAL A 205 20.47 2.39 0.70
C VAL A 205 21.24 3.54 1.32
N ARG A 206 22.49 3.78 0.87
CA ARG A 206 23.29 4.93 1.33
C ARG A 206 22.65 6.27 0.97
N ALA A 207 22.09 6.39 -0.24
CA ALA A 207 21.42 7.61 -0.67
C ALA A 207 20.15 7.88 0.16
N VAL A 208 19.34 6.84 0.40
CA VAL A 208 18.15 6.94 1.27
C VAL A 208 18.52 7.27 2.71
N GLN A 209 19.58 6.68 3.26
CA GLN A 209 20.02 6.99 4.63
C GLN A 209 20.28 8.49 4.80
N LYS A 210 21.02 9.10 3.87
CA LYS A 210 21.29 10.55 3.87
C LYS A 210 20.04 11.43 3.76
N SER A 211 18.94 10.89 3.23
CA SER A 211 17.65 11.62 3.12
C SER A 211 16.76 11.48 4.36
N LEU A 212 17.10 10.56 5.26
CA LEU A 212 16.38 10.31 6.51
C LEU A 212 17.01 11.02 7.71
N ASP A 213 18.29 11.37 7.61
CA ASP A 213 19.03 12.18 8.57
C ASP A 213 18.66 13.68 8.44
#